data_AF-A0A2P7MWS4-F1
#
_entry.id   AF-A0A2P7MWS4-F1
#
_cell.length_a   1.000
_cell.length_b   1.000
_cell.length_c   1.000
_cell.angle_alpha   90.00
_cell.angle_beta   90.00
_cell.angle_gamma   90.00
#
_symmetry.space_group_name_H-M   'P 1'
#
loop_
_entity.id
_entity.type
_entity.pdbx_description
1 polymer ?
#
loop_
_entity_poly.entity_id
_entity_poly.type
_entity_poly.pdbx_seq_one_letter_code
_entity_poly.pdbx_strand_id
1 'polypeptide(L)'
;MRSALPQWEPAQLPACGSPDRWGWLQQLRNQPELDPEPWLLALENGSLSIAPDLLAVLAERLDPPAQLRLLRWWRQQPDPDPGLPSQVLRHRDGASAAWLLEQLAPGPVALGFALPLSALPQVVAAALLPLLGHQRQVAAWPVLLCWMRAPIATPLRRAALEGVARGLSVWPRSQLVAGLSALAGDLDPQLAAPAVDLLARLPGARRALVPLRRCGLDPRVAERLGRRLAATPAQPLLLVVHGRAGGQLPAELVALAAELECRRGAPVRLQALSAAAPAAVPAVASELLQPGQVLGLVPLLLLPGGHVRHDLPAIVRHWSAFARVQHWPFLGAWPRWQAALARELAELAMQDYKPAARPLLLHHPLEGPLAARYLTTLERRTGAQCVATPYSAEHLAELKLTLAAPDLAAPALAAPALPLALAANRLTDQLAEQVGPPLLQRPGLRQLLLAELEALP
;
A
#
# COMPACT_ATOMS: atom_id res chain seq x y z
N MET A 1 -37.22 52.32 13.19
CA MET A 1 -38.12 51.15 13.16
C MET A 1 -37.58 50.19 12.11
N ARG A 2 -36.85 49.13 12.51
CA ARG A 2 -36.53 48.04 11.59
C ARG A 2 -37.85 47.32 11.33
N SER A 3 -38.34 47.38 10.10
CA SER A 3 -39.45 46.54 9.64
C SER A 3 -39.12 45.11 10.05
N ALA A 4 -40.00 44.47 10.82
CA ALA A 4 -39.89 43.05 11.08
C ALA A 4 -39.77 42.34 9.73
N LEU A 5 -38.66 41.64 9.51
CA LEU A 5 -38.52 40.79 8.34
C LEU A 5 -39.69 39.79 8.35
N PRO A 6 -40.28 39.45 7.19
CA PRO A 6 -41.32 38.44 7.15
C PRO A 6 -40.79 37.16 7.79
N GLN A 7 -41.47 36.70 8.85
CA GLN A 7 -41.17 35.40 9.45
C GLN A 7 -41.65 34.33 8.46
N TRP A 8 -40.69 33.59 7.90
CA TRP A 8 -40.95 32.52 6.96
C TRP A 8 -41.41 31.28 7.73
N GLU A 9 -42.70 30.98 7.64
CA GLU A 9 -43.29 29.85 8.36
C GLU A 9 -43.42 28.60 7.47
N PRO A 10 -43.17 27.39 8.01
CA PRO A 10 -43.31 26.14 7.26
C PRO A 10 -44.69 25.95 6.62
N ALA A 11 -45.76 26.40 7.28
CA ALA A 11 -47.14 26.30 6.80
C ALA A 11 -47.40 27.13 5.53
N GLN A 12 -46.54 28.11 5.23
CA GLN A 12 -46.66 28.98 4.06
C GLN A 12 -45.94 28.40 2.83
N LEU A 13 -45.25 27.26 2.96
CA LEU A 13 -44.53 26.64 1.85
C LEU A 13 -45.51 26.17 0.77
N PRO A 14 -45.39 26.65 -0.48
CA PRO A 14 -46.25 26.20 -1.57
C PRO A 14 -46.09 24.70 -1.83
N ALA A 15 -47.19 24.00 -2.14
CA ALA A 15 -47.19 22.55 -2.37
C ALA A 15 -46.23 22.12 -3.50
N CYS A 16 -45.74 20.88 -3.44
CA CYS A 16 -44.92 20.29 -4.50
C CYS A 16 -45.65 20.36 -5.86
N GLY A 17 -44.96 20.84 -6.90
CA GLY A 17 -45.53 21.04 -8.23
C GLY A 17 -46.19 22.41 -8.46
N SER A 18 -46.32 23.24 -7.42
CA SER A 18 -46.77 24.63 -7.60
C SER A 18 -45.72 25.45 -8.38
N PRO A 19 -46.13 26.28 -9.36
CA PRO A 19 -45.20 27.17 -10.08
C PRO A 19 -44.52 28.18 -9.14
N ASP A 20 -45.18 28.53 -8.03
CA ASP A 20 -44.67 29.52 -7.07
C ASP A 20 -43.59 28.94 -6.13
N ARG A 21 -43.50 27.61 -6.03
CA ARG A 21 -42.63 26.93 -5.07
C ARG A 21 -41.15 27.25 -5.29
N TRP A 22 -40.70 27.31 -6.54
CA TRP A 22 -39.29 27.58 -6.84
C TRP A 22 -38.88 29.00 -6.43
N GLY A 23 -39.68 30.00 -6.80
CA GLY A 23 -39.43 31.39 -6.43
C GLY A 23 -39.42 31.58 -4.92
N TRP A 24 -40.36 30.91 -4.23
CA TRP A 24 -40.45 30.91 -2.78
C TRP A 24 -39.20 30.28 -2.13
N LEU A 25 -38.75 29.11 -2.58
CA LEU A 25 -37.55 28.44 -2.06
C LEU A 25 -36.27 29.25 -2.31
N GLN A 26 -36.17 29.96 -3.44
CA GLN A 26 -35.05 30.88 -3.70
C GLN A 26 -35.05 32.06 -2.72
N GLN A 27 -36.22 32.61 -2.42
CA GLN A 27 -36.34 33.69 -1.42
C GLN A 27 -35.96 33.19 -0.03
N LEU A 28 -36.43 32.00 0.37
CA LEU A 28 -36.04 31.34 1.62
C LEU A 28 -34.53 31.14 1.71
N ARG A 29 -33.90 30.60 0.66
CA ARG A 29 -32.45 30.35 0.60
C ARG A 29 -31.64 31.63 0.80
N ASN A 30 -32.11 32.74 0.25
CA ASN A 30 -31.46 34.04 0.32
C ASN A 30 -31.68 34.76 1.67
N GLN A 31 -32.44 34.20 2.61
CA GLN A 31 -32.58 34.75 3.95
C GLN A 31 -31.33 34.47 4.80
N PRO A 32 -30.62 35.50 5.29
CA PRO A 32 -29.40 35.30 6.08
C PRO A 32 -29.68 34.81 7.51
N GLU A 33 -30.83 35.17 8.09
CA GLU A 33 -31.21 34.87 9.48
C GLU A 33 -32.28 33.77 9.58
N LEU A 34 -32.33 32.85 8.61
CA LEU A 34 -33.28 31.75 8.66
C LEU A 34 -32.97 30.82 9.84
N ASP A 35 -33.88 30.78 10.82
CA ASP A 35 -33.88 29.78 11.89
C ASP A 35 -34.39 28.44 11.33
N PRO A 36 -33.58 27.36 11.35
CA PRO A 36 -34.03 26.05 10.90
C PRO A 36 -34.99 25.37 11.89
N GLU A 37 -35.06 25.77 13.15
CA GLU A 37 -35.80 25.04 14.19
C GLU A 37 -37.31 24.84 13.88
N PRO A 38 -38.06 25.87 13.44
CA PRO A 38 -39.48 25.69 13.07
C PRO A 38 -39.67 24.67 11.94
N TRP A 39 -38.72 24.63 11.00
CA TRP A 39 -38.74 23.71 9.86
C TRP A 39 -38.47 22.27 10.28
N LEU A 40 -37.51 22.08 11.18
CA LEU A 40 -37.19 20.78 11.76
C LEU A 40 -38.39 20.20 12.52
N LEU A 41 -39.02 21.01 13.38
CA LEU A 41 -40.22 20.61 14.11
C LEU A 41 -41.37 20.24 13.18
N ALA A 42 -41.56 21.00 12.08
CA ALA A 42 -42.60 20.73 11.10
C ALA A 42 -42.36 19.43 10.30
N LEU A 43 -41.09 19.08 10.03
CA LEU A 43 -40.75 17.79 9.45
C LEU A 43 -40.98 16.66 10.46
N GLU A 44 -40.55 16.85 11.71
CA GLU A 44 -40.61 15.83 12.75
C GLU A 44 -42.03 15.44 13.12
N ASN A 45 -42.94 16.42 13.19
CA ASN A 45 -44.35 16.19 13.51
C ASN A 45 -45.20 15.78 12.29
N GLY A 46 -44.61 15.70 11.09
CA GLY A 46 -45.31 15.33 9.85
C GLY A 46 -46.19 16.41 9.24
N SER A 47 -46.15 17.65 9.72
CA SER A 47 -46.88 18.77 9.12
C SER A 47 -46.26 19.25 7.81
N LEU A 48 -44.99 18.90 7.56
CA LEU A 48 -44.27 19.19 6.34
C LEU A 48 -43.73 17.92 5.69
N SER A 49 -44.01 17.71 4.41
CA SER A 49 -43.45 16.59 3.65
C SER A 49 -41.96 16.78 3.38
N ILE A 50 -41.17 15.72 3.48
CA ILE A 50 -39.78 15.71 3.01
C ILE A 50 -39.79 15.87 1.49
N ALA A 51 -39.33 17.03 1.01
CA ALA A 51 -39.16 17.30 -0.41
C ALA A 51 -37.68 17.61 -0.68
N PRO A 52 -37.06 17.03 -1.73
CA PRO A 52 -35.63 17.21 -2.01
C PRO A 52 -35.20 18.67 -2.22
N ASP A 53 -36.09 19.49 -2.79
CA ASP A 53 -35.85 20.91 -3.03
C ASP A 53 -35.82 21.74 -1.73
N LEU A 54 -36.69 21.42 -0.78
CA LEU A 54 -36.67 22.00 0.56
C LEU A 54 -35.42 21.56 1.33
N LEU A 55 -35.09 20.26 1.32
CA LEU A 55 -33.88 19.77 1.97
C LEU A 55 -32.61 20.42 1.41
N ALA A 56 -32.56 20.68 0.11
CA ALA A 56 -31.43 21.39 -0.51
C ALA A 56 -31.26 22.81 0.06
N VAL A 57 -32.35 23.51 0.37
CA VAL A 57 -32.31 24.84 1.00
C VAL A 57 -31.95 24.75 2.49
N LEU A 58 -32.59 23.83 3.23
CA LEU A 58 -32.38 23.71 4.67
C LEU A 58 -30.98 23.19 5.01
N ALA A 59 -30.45 22.22 4.26
CA ALA A 59 -29.16 21.59 4.54
C ALA A 59 -27.97 22.56 4.53
N GLU A 60 -28.07 23.70 3.83
CA GLU A 60 -27.05 24.77 3.86
C GLU A 60 -27.04 25.52 5.21
N ARG A 61 -28.08 25.37 6.03
CA ARG A 61 -28.30 26.09 7.29
C ARG A 61 -28.23 25.20 8.53
N LEU A 62 -28.20 23.89 8.36
CA LEU A 62 -28.16 22.95 9.48
C LEU A 62 -26.76 22.90 10.10
N ASP A 63 -26.67 23.24 11.38
CA ASP A 63 -25.49 22.99 12.18
C ASP A 63 -25.33 21.47 12.48
N PRO A 64 -24.17 21.01 12.99
CA PRO A 64 -23.96 19.58 13.23
C PRO A 64 -25.00 18.94 14.18
N PRO A 65 -25.42 19.57 15.30
CA PRO A 65 -26.52 19.06 16.12
C PRO A 65 -27.84 18.87 15.36
N ALA A 66 -28.24 19.83 14.53
CA ALA A 66 -29.46 19.74 13.72
C ALA A 66 -29.37 18.65 12.65
N GLN A 67 -28.20 18.46 12.02
CA GLN A 67 -27.97 17.35 11.08
C GLN A 67 -28.14 16.00 11.76
N LEU A 68 -27.53 15.82 12.94
CA LEU A 68 -27.64 14.59 13.70
C LEU A 68 -29.08 14.33 14.18
N ARG A 69 -29.80 15.38 14.59
CA ARG A 69 -31.22 15.30 14.95
C ARG A 69 -32.07 14.78 13.80
N LEU A 70 -31.93 15.36 12.60
CA LEU A 70 -32.64 14.88 11.41
C LEU A 70 -32.27 13.44 11.03
N LEU A 71 -31.00 13.05 11.15
CA LEU A 71 -30.59 11.68 10.88
C LEU A 71 -31.21 10.68 11.85
N ARG A 72 -31.31 11.04 13.13
CA ARG A 72 -31.98 10.22 14.16
C ARG A 72 -33.47 10.10 13.89
N TRP A 73 -34.13 11.20 13.56
CA TRP A 73 -35.52 11.20 13.16
C TRP A 73 -35.77 10.35 11.91
N TRP A 74 -34.96 10.56 10.85
CA TRP A 74 -35.01 9.76 9.62
C TRP A 74 -34.88 8.26 9.92
N ARG A 75 -33.98 7.88 10.82
CA ARG A 75 -33.75 6.48 11.21
C ARG A 75 -34.96 5.84 11.90
N GLN A 76 -35.83 6.65 12.53
CA GLN A 76 -37.04 6.19 13.22
C GLN A 76 -38.25 6.04 12.27
N GLN A 77 -38.14 6.52 11.02
CA GLN A 77 -39.23 6.39 10.04
C GLN A 77 -39.47 4.91 9.68
N PRO A 78 -40.74 4.52 9.42
CA PRO A 78 -41.07 3.15 9.02
C PRO A 78 -40.53 2.80 7.63
N ASP A 79 -40.51 3.78 6.71
CA ASP A 79 -39.95 3.64 5.36
C ASP A 79 -38.99 4.82 5.07
N PRO A 80 -37.73 4.75 5.56
CA PRO A 80 -36.80 5.86 5.48
C PRO A 80 -36.27 6.06 4.04
N ASP A 81 -36.43 7.28 3.50
CA ASP A 81 -35.89 7.64 2.18
C ASP A 81 -34.34 7.50 2.16
N PRO A 82 -33.75 6.58 1.35
CA PRO A 82 -32.31 6.40 1.28
C PRO A 82 -31.53 7.64 0.80
N GLY A 83 -32.19 8.58 0.12
CA GLY A 83 -31.55 9.79 -0.39
C GLY A 83 -31.23 10.82 0.69
N LEU A 84 -32.05 10.88 1.75
CA LEU A 84 -32.00 11.94 2.76
C LEU A 84 -30.65 12.07 3.48
N PRO A 85 -30.01 10.99 3.98
CA PRO A 85 -28.78 11.12 4.76
C PRO A 85 -27.66 11.85 4.02
N SER A 86 -27.53 11.62 2.72
CA SER A 86 -26.52 12.27 1.87
C SER A 86 -26.79 13.76 1.61
N GLN A 87 -28.06 14.18 1.73
CA GLN A 87 -28.47 15.57 1.57
C GLN A 87 -28.30 16.37 2.86
N VAL A 88 -28.56 15.74 4.00
CA VAL A 88 -28.52 16.35 5.34
C VAL A 88 -27.08 16.45 5.87
N LEU A 89 -26.30 15.38 5.80
CA LEU A 89 -24.97 15.35 6.43
C LEU A 89 -23.92 16.05 5.55
N ARG A 90 -23.82 17.37 5.69
CA ARG A 90 -22.90 18.25 4.94
C ARG A 90 -21.64 18.60 5.71
N HIS A 91 -21.72 18.59 7.04
CA HIS A 91 -20.60 18.94 7.91
C HIS A 91 -19.93 17.69 8.46
N ARG A 92 -18.62 17.81 8.71
CA ARG A 92 -17.86 16.79 9.42
C ARG A 92 -17.84 17.13 10.89
N ASP A 93 -18.22 16.18 11.73
CA ASP A 93 -18.21 16.34 13.17
C ASP A 93 -18.06 14.98 13.87
N GLY A 94 -17.55 15.02 15.10
CA GLY A 94 -17.29 13.80 15.87
C GLY A 94 -18.57 13.08 16.32
N ALA A 95 -19.65 13.80 16.59
CA ALA A 95 -20.88 13.23 17.12
C ALA A 95 -21.64 12.44 16.05
N SER A 96 -21.78 13.00 14.83
CA SER A 96 -22.34 12.29 13.69
C SER A 96 -21.50 11.07 13.32
N ALA A 97 -20.18 11.19 13.36
CA ALA A 97 -19.31 10.04 13.09
C ALA A 97 -19.46 8.92 14.13
N ALA A 98 -19.51 9.27 15.42
CA ALA A 98 -19.75 8.31 16.49
C ALA A 98 -21.11 7.63 16.33
N TRP A 99 -22.17 8.41 16.06
CA TRP A 99 -23.50 7.87 15.82
C TRP A 99 -23.55 6.93 14.61
N LEU A 100 -22.93 7.29 13.48
CA LEU A 100 -22.83 6.40 12.31
C LEU A 100 -22.13 5.08 12.63
N LEU A 101 -21.08 5.12 13.47
CA LEU A 101 -20.38 3.92 13.91
C LEU A 101 -21.26 3.06 14.81
N GLU A 102 -21.99 3.65 15.75
CA GLU A 102 -22.95 2.93 16.60
C GLU A 102 -24.04 2.22 15.76
N GLN A 103 -24.47 2.83 14.65
CA GLN A 103 -25.48 2.21 13.77
C GLN A 103 -24.93 1.04 12.93
N LEU A 104 -23.65 1.07 12.57
CA LEU A 104 -23.06 0.15 11.58
C LEU A 104 -22.10 -0.89 12.18
N ALA A 105 -21.61 -0.68 13.40
CA ALA A 105 -20.82 -1.63 14.16
C ALA A 105 -21.73 -2.63 14.89
N PRO A 106 -21.28 -3.88 15.16
CA PRO A 106 -19.97 -4.47 14.81
C PRO A 106 -19.83 -4.91 13.33
N GLY A 107 -20.79 -4.60 12.46
CA GLY A 107 -20.81 -5.01 11.06
C GLY A 107 -21.50 -6.36 10.84
N PRO A 108 -21.59 -6.83 9.59
CA PRO A 108 -22.44 -7.94 9.18
C PRO A 108 -22.01 -9.31 9.73
N VAL A 109 -20.71 -9.53 9.99
CA VAL A 109 -20.16 -10.84 10.39
C VAL A 109 -20.51 -11.20 11.85
N ALA A 110 -20.62 -10.20 12.72
CA ALA A 110 -21.03 -10.42 14.10
C ALA A 110 -22.54 -10.71 14.25
N LEU A 111 -23.33 -10.48 13.20
CA LEU A 111 -24.77 -10.79 13.15
C LEU A 111 -25.05 -12.26 12.73
N GLY A 112 -24.00 -13.06 12.51
CA GLY A 112 -24.09 -14.33 11.78
C GLY A 112 -24.15 -15.64 12.59
N PHE A 113 -24.05 -15.64 13.93
CA PHE A 113 -24.06 -16.93 14.67
C PHE A 113 -24.88 -17.00 15.96
N ALA A 114 -25.35 -15.91 16.54
CA ALA A 114 -26.24 -15.97 17.69
C ALA A 114 -26.96 -14.64 17.89
N LEU A 115 -28.16 -14.54 17.30
CA LEU A 115 -29.31 -13.69 17.66
C LEU A 115 -30.02 -13.23 16.39
N PRO A 116 -31.36 -13.15 16.41
CA PRO A 116 -32.11 -12.66 15.26
C PRO A 116 -31.68 -11.22 15.01
N LEU A 117 -31.36 -10.91 13.75
CA LEU A 117 -31.20 -9.57 13.21
C LEU A 117 -32.02 -8.54 14.03
N SER A 118 -31.38 -7.74 14.87
CA SER A 118 -31.85 -6.37 15.08
C SER A 118 -31.55 -5.64 13.77
N ALA A 119 -32.42 -5.92 12.79
CA ALA A 119 -32.21 -5.79 11.36
C ALA A 119 -32.09 -4.32 10.98
N LEU A 120 -30.88 -3.76 10.97
CA LEU A 120 -30.66 -2.53 10.21
C LEU A 120 -31.11 -2.83 8.78
N PRO A 121 -32.16 -2.16 8.26
CA PRO A 121 -32.63 -2.45 6.91
C PRO A 121 -31.49 -2.22 5.92
N GLN A 122 -31.37 -3.08 4.90
CA GLN A 122 -30.26 -2.98 3.94
C GLN A 122 -30.21 -1.60 3.27
N VAL A 123 -31.37 -1.00 3.01
CA VAL A 123 -31.51 0.35 2.47
C VAL A 123 -30.89 1.41 3.39
N VAL A 124 -31.08 1.28 4.71
CA VAL A 124 -30.51 2.17 5.72
C VAL A 124 -28.99 1.98 5.79
N ALA A 125 -28.52 0.73 5.84
CA ALA A 125 -27.08 0.44 5.85
C ALA A 125 -26.37 1.02 4.60
N ALA A 126 -26.96 0.81 3.42
CA ALA A 126 -26.43 1.33 2.16
C ALA A 126 -26.36 2.87 2.14
N ALA A 127 -27.34 3.56 2.73
CA ALA A 127 -27.35 5.02 2.82
C ALA A 127 -26.30 5.58 3.80
N LEU A 128 -26.01 4.85 4.90
CA LEU A 128 -25.10 5.31 5.95
C LEU A 128 -23.62 4.99 5.66
N LEU A 129 -23.31 3.88 4.98
CA LEU A 129 -21.92 3.45 4.73
C LEU A 129 -21.04 4.51 4.02
N PRO A 130 -21.50 5.20 2.97
CA PRO A 130 -20.71 6.26 2.33
C PRO A 130 -20.41 7.44 3.26
N LEU A 131 -21.29 7.69 4.24
CA LEU A 131 -21.16 8.81 5.17
C LEU A 131 -20.02 8.63 6.18
N LEU A 132 -19.69 7.38 6.55
CA LEU A 132 -18.47 7.09 7.32
C LEU A 132 -17.22 7.64 6.61
N GLY A 133 -17.17 7.49 5.29
CA GLY A 133 -16.11 8.05 4.46
C GLY A 133 -16.11 9.56 4.39
N HIS A 134 -17.29 10.17 4.33
CA HIS A 134 -17.45 11.63 4.34
C HIS A 134 -16.93 12.25 5.66
N GLN A 135 -17.21 11.60 6.80
CA GLN A 135 -16.78 12.04 8.13
C GLN A 135 -15.27 11.94 8.36
N ARG A 136 -14.57 11.10 7.59
CA ARG A 136 -13.09 10.97 7.60
C ARG A 136 -12.48 10.64 8.97
N GLN A 137 -13.20 9.91 9.82
CA GLN A 137 -12.71 9.43 11.10
C GLN A 137 -12.01 8.08 10.94
N VAL A 138 -10.72 7.97 11.31
CA VAL A 138 -9.91 6.75 11.16
C VAL A 138 -10.54 5.53 11.84
N ALA A 139 -11.26 5.75 12.96
CA ALA A 139 -12.00 4.72 13.67
C ALA A 139 -13.07 3.99 12.83
N ALA A 140 -13.50 4.57 11.71
CA ALA A 140 -14.45 3.95 10.79
C ALA A 140 -13.84 2.91 9.85
N TRP A 141 -12.51 2.88 9.71
CA TRP A 141 -11.84 1.97 8.79
C TRP A 141 -12.15 0.48 9.06
N PRO A 142 -12.07 -0.04 10.31
CA PRO A 142 -12.38 -1.45 10.58
C PRO A 142 -13.81 -1.83 10.21
N VAL A 143 -14.78 -0.92 10.41
CA VAL A 143 -16.19 -1.13 10.06
C VAL A 143 -16.32 -1.22 8.54
N LEU A 144 -15.81 -0.24 7.79
CA LEU A 144 -15.85 -0.26 6.31
C LEU A 144 -15.18 -1.50 5.72
N LEU A 145 -14.03 -1.90 6.28
CA LEU A 145 -13.32 -3.12 5.87
C LEU A 145 -14.16 -4.39 6.12
N CYS A 146 -14.84 -4.47 7.27
CA CYS A 146 -15.74 -5.58 7.60
C CYS A 146 -16.89 -5.68 6.60
N TRP A 147 -17.61 -4.59 6.35
CA TRP A 147 -18.73 -4.55 5.39
C TRP A 147 -18.29 -4.87 3.96
N MET A 148 -17.15 -4.33 3.51
CA MET A 148 -16.62 -4.54 2.16
C MET A 148 -16.21 -6.01 1.90
N ARG A 149 -15.73 -6.73 2.91
CA ARG A 149 -15.24 -8.12 2.80
C ARG A 149 -16.28 -9.18 3.15
N ALA A 150 -17.39 -8.79 3.77
CA ALA A 150 -18.41 -9.74 4.19
C ALA A 150 -19.12 -10.39 3.00
N PRO A 151 -19.56 -11.66 3.12
CA PRO A 151 -20.33 -12.37 2.11
C PRO A 151 -21.80 -11.91 2.12
N ILE A 152 -22.02 -10.63 1.89
CA ILE A 152 -23.35 -9.98 1.87
C ILE A 152 -23.68 -9.45 0.47
N ALA A 153 -24.88 -8.93 0.29
CA ALA A 153 -25.35 -8.38 -0.98
C ALA A 153 -24.39 -7.32 -1.55
N THR A 154 -24.08 -7.42 -2.84
CA THR A 154 -23.16 -6.51 -3.57
C THR A 154 -23.45 -5.02 -3.36
N PRO A 155 -24.71 -4.52 -3.35
CA PRO A 155 -24.98 -3.10 -3.11
C PRO A 155 -24.42 -2.58 -1.78
N LEU A 156 -24.46 -3.37 -0.71
CA LEU A 156 -23.93 -3.00 0.60
C LEU A 156 -22.40 -2.93 0.57
N ARG A 157 -21.76 -3.93 -0.06
CA ARG A 157 -20.31 -3.96 -0.26
C ARG A 157 -19.84 -2.76 -1.09
N ARG A 158 -20.60 -2.39 -2.12
CA ARG A 158 -20.35 -1.20 -2.96
C ARG A 158 -20.50 0.09 -2.17
N ALA A 159 -21.53 0.22 -1.33
CA ALA A 159 -21.71 1.39 -0.46
C ALA A 159 -20.55 1.53 0.54
N ALA A 160 -20.06 0.43 1.11
CA ALA A 160 -18.84 0.44 1.94
C ALA A 160 -17.61 0.88 1.15
N LEU A 161 -17.43 0.37 -0.08
CA LEU A 161 -16.33 0.77 -0.96
C LEU A 161 -16.41 2.25 -1.37
N GLU A 162 -17.62 2.80 -1.55
CA GLU A 162 -17.82 4.24 -1.74
C GLU A 162 -17.40 5.03 -0.50
N GLY A 163 -17.73 4.56 0.70
CA GLY A 163 -17.20 5.11 1.95
C GLY A 163 -15.67 5.12 1.97
N VAL A 164 -15.04 4.02 1.56
CA VAL A 164 -13.58 3.96 1.41
C VAL A 164 -13.08 5.02 0.40
N ALA A 165 -13.76 5.16 -0.75
CA ALA A 165 -13.39 6.13 -1.77
C ALA A 165 -13.50 7.60 -1.31
N ARG A 166 -14.55 7.95 -0.54
CA ARG A 166 -14.78 9.30 -0.01
C ARG A 166 -13.73 9.71 1.03
N GLY A 167 -13.27 8.76 1.84
CA GLY A 167 -12.24 8.99 2.87
C GLY A 167 -10.83 8.55 2.49
N LEU A 168 -10.53 8.30 1.21
CA LEU A 168 -9.31 7.62 0.74
C LEU A 168 -8.00 8.14 1.36
N SER A 169 -7.91 9.44 1.64
CA SER A 169 -6.71 10.10 2.18
C SER A 169 -6.50 9.95 3.70
N VAL A 170 -7.49 9.48 4.46
CA VAL A 170 -7.39 9.36 5.92
C VAL A 170 -7.22 7.94 6.42
N TRP A 171 -7.38 6.93 5.56
CA TRP A 171 -7.29 5.54 6.00
C TRP A 171 -5.84 5.10 6.23
N PRO A 172 -5.61 4.15 7.16
CA PRO A 172 -4.28 3.59 7.39
C PRO A 172 -3.74 2.95 6.11
N ARG A 173 -2.71 3.55 5.50
CA ARG A 173 -2.28 3.23 4.13
C ARG A 173 -1.93 1.75 3.91
N SER A 174 -1.24 1.12 4.85
CA SER A 174 -0.87 -0.30 4.74
C SER A 174 -2.10 -1.20 4.71
N GLN A 175 -3.07 -0.94 5.59
CA GLN A 175 -4.33 -1.69 5.66
C GLN A 175 -5.22 -1.42 4.45
N LEU A 176 -5.27 -0.16 4.00
CA LEU A 176 -6.02 0.24 2.81
C LEU A 176 -5.51 -0.48 1.56
N VAL A 177 -4.20 -0.48 1.33
CA VAL A 177 -3.59 -1.19 0.19
C VAL A 177 -3.89 -2.68 0.29
N ALA A 178 -3.68 -3.30 1.46
CA ALA A 178 -3.98 -4.73 1.64
C ALA A 178 -5.46 -5.06 1.38
N GLY A 179 -6.39 -4.26 1.90
CA GLY A 179 -7.82 -4.45 1.74
C GLY A 179 -8.28 -4.29 0.28
N LEU A 180 -7.79 -3.26 -0.41
CA LEU A 180 -8.11 -3.03 -1.82
C LEU A 180 -7.44 -4.06 -2.75
N SER A 181 -6.20 -4.48 -2.46
CA SER A 181 -5.54 -5.55 -3.22
C SER A 181 -6.29 -6.87 -3.09
N ALA A 182 -6.81 -7.19 -1.90
CA ALA A 182 -7.65 -8.36 -1.71
C ALA A 182 -8.97 -8.24 -2.50
N LEU A 183 -9.63 -7.07 -2.44
CA LEU A 183 -10.87 -6.84 -3.17
C LEU A 183 -10.68 -6.81 -4.70
N ALA A 184 -9.51 -6.41 -5.19
CA ALA A 184 -9.19 -6.46 -6.62
C ALA A 184 -9.19 -7.89 -7.18
N GLY A 185 -8.99 -8.90 -6.33
CA GLY A 185 -9.12 -10.32 -6.68
C GLY A 185 -10.50 -10.92 -6.38
N ASP A 186 -11.51 -10.10 -6.05
CA ASP A 186 -12.88 -10.55 -5.82
C ASP A 186 -13.50 -11.11 -7.12
N LEU A 187 -14.39 -12.09 -6.97
CA LEU A 187 -15.11 -12.70 -8.10
C LEU A 187 -16.17 -11.76 -8.67
N ASP A 188 -16.61 -10.75 -7.92
CA ASP A 188 -17.53 -9.72 -8.41
C ASP A 188 -16.76 -8.57 -9.09
N PRO A 189 -16.83 -8.43 -10.43
CA PRO A 189 -16.13 -7.37 -11.16
C PRO A 189 -16.64 -5.97 -10.78
N GLN A 190 -17.86 -5.83 -10.24
CA GLN A 190 -18.39 -4.54 -9.78
C GLN A 190 -17.69 -4.01 -8.52
N LEU A 191 -17.02 -4.89 -7.77
CA LEU A 191 -16.21 -4.54 -6.60
C LEU A 191 -14.71 -4.48 -6.95
N ALA A 192 -14.23 -5.45 -7.72
CA ALA A 192 -12.83 -5.56 -8.09
C ALA A 192 -12.35 -4.39 -8.96
N ALA A 193 -13.13 -3.96 -9.96
CA ALA A 193 -12.73 -2.88 -10.85
C ALA A 193 -12.57 -1.51 -10.12
N PRO A 194 -13.51 -1.07 -9.27
CA PRO A 194 -13.29 0.14 -8.47
C PRO A 194 -12.14 0.00 -7.46
N ALA A 195 -11.86 -1.20 -6.93
CA ALA A 195 -10.71 -1.41 -6.05
C ALA A 195 -9.39 -1.10 -6.77
N VAL A 196 -9.24 -1.56 -8.01
CA VAL A 196 -8.09 -1.24 -8.89
C VAL A 196 -7.99 0.28 -9.12
N ASP A 197 -9.11 0.95 -9.38
CA ASP A 197 -9.12 2.41 -9.55
C ASP A 197 -8.69 3.16 -8.28
N LEU A 198 -9.14 2.70 -7.10
CA LEU A 198 -8.74 3.30 -5.84
C LEU A 198 -7.26 3.09 -5.54
N LEU A 199 -6.72 1.90 -5.81
CA LEU A 199 -5.28 1.63 -5.73
C LEU A 199 -4.48 2.56 -6.66
N ALA A 200 -4.98 2.81 -7.87
CA ALA A 200 -4.36 3.70 -8.84
C ALA A 200 -4.30 5.18 -8.37
N ARG A 201 -5.19 5.58 -7.47
CA ARG A 201 -5.23 6.93 -6.89
C ARG A 201 -4.28 7.11 -5.69
N LEU A 202 -3.70 6.02 -5.18
CA LEU A 202 -2.79 6.09 -4.04
C LEU A 202 -1.38 6.50 -4.47
N PRO A 203 -0.61 7.22 -3.62
CA PRO A 203 0.79 7.47 -3.90
C PRO A 203 1.54 6.14 -4.09
N GLY A 204 2.45 6.08 -5.06
CA GLY A 204 3.18 4.85 -5.38
C GLY A 204 2.27 3.69 -5.82
N ALA A 205 1.14 3.98 -6.47
CA ALA A 205 0.14 3.03 -6.96
C ALA A 205 0.73 1.79 -7.62
N ARG A 206 1.79 1.97 -8.42
CA ARG A 206 2.47 0.87 -9.13
C ARG A 206 2.88 -0.28 -8.20
N ARG A 207 3.28 0.02 -6.96
CA ARG A 207 3.64 -1.01 -5.97
C ARG A 207 2.48 -1.91 -5.58
N ALA A 208 1.26 -1.40 -5.62
CA ALA A 208 0.05 -2.16 -5.33
C ALA A 208 -0.54 -2.81 -6.58
N LEU A 209 -0.40 -2.17 -7.75
CA LEU A 209 -0.99 -2.62 -9.01
C LEU A 209 -0.19 -3.74 -9.69
N VAL A 210 1.15 -3.64 -9.74
CA VAL A 210 2.00 -4.63 -10.43
C VAL A 210 1.79 -6.06 -9.92
N PRO A 211 1.72 -6.32 -8.60
CA PRO A 211 1.45 -7.67 -8.09
C PRO A 211 0.15 -8.27 -8.60
N LEU A 212 -0.87 -7.45 -8.88
CA LEU A 212 -2.18 -7.92 -9.35
C LEU A 212 -2.13 -8.54 -10.75
N ARG A 213 -1.08 -8.27 -11.56
CA ARG A 213 -0.88 -8.94 -12.86
C ARG A 213 -0.74 -10.46 -12.73
N ARG A 214 -0.35 -10.93 -11.55
CA ARG A 214 -0.12 -12.35 -11.25
C ARG A 214 -1.34 -13.01 -10.60
N CYS A 215 -2.39 -12.24 -10.34
CA CYS A 215 -3.66 -12.73 -9.84
C CYS A 215 -4.54 -13.20 -11.02
N GLY A 216 -5.31 -14.28 -10.84
CA GLY A 216 -6.31 -14.71 -11.80
C GLY A 216 -7.52 -13.78 -11.77
N LEU A 217 -7.39 -12.60 -12.38
CA LEU A 217 -8.44 -11.57 -12.41
C LEU A 217 -9.45 -11.84 -13.53
N ASP A 218 -10.70 -11.40 -13.32
CA ASP A 218 -11.69 -11.29 -14.40
C ASP A 218 -11.12 -10.47 -15.58
N PRO A 219 -11.38 -10.85 -16.85
CA PRO A 219 -10.79 -10.18 -18.02
C PRO A 219 -11.03 -8.68 -18.07
N ARG A 220 -12.20 -8.19 -17.65
CA ARG A 220 -12.52 -6.74 -17.66
C ARG A 220 -11.75 -6.01 -16.56
N VAL A 221 -11.54 -6.67 -15.42
CA VAL A 221 -10.71 -6.14 -14.33
C VAL A 221 -9.24 -6.12 -14.74
N ALA A 222 -8.76 -7.17 -15.43
CA ALA A 222 -7.40 -7.23 -15.96
C ALA A 222 -7.14 -6.14 -17.01
N GLU A 223 -8.08 -5.90 -17.93
CA GLU A 223 -8.00 -4.80 -18.90
C GLU A 223 -7.94 -3.43 -18.19
N ARG A 224 -8.77 -3.25 -17.15
CA ARG A 224 -8.76 -2.01 -16.36
C ARG A 224 -7.45 -1.82 -15.59
N LEU A 225 -6.90 -2.89 -15.01
CA LEU A 225 -5.56 -2.88 -14.42
C LEU A 225 -4.50 -2.47 -15.44
N GLY A 226 -4.54 -3.03 -16.65
CA GLY A 226 -3.64 -2.67 -17.75
C GLY A 226 -3.69 -1.17 -18.07
N ARG A 227 -4.90 -0.60 -18.21
CA ARG A 227 -5.10 0.85 -18.40
C ARG A 227 -4.53 1.69 -17.26
N ARG A 228 -4.71 1.27 -16.00
CA ARG A 228 -4.16 2.00 -14.84
C ARG A 228 -2.64 1.93 -14.75
N LEU A 229 -2.05 0.79 -15.10
CA LEU A 229 -0.60 0.63 -15.19
C LEU A 229 -0.01 1.47 -16.33
N ALA A 230 -0.69 1.57 -17.47
CA ALA A 230 -0.27 2.44 -18.57
C ALA A 230 -0.32 3.94 -18.18
N ALA A 231 -1.32 4.34 -17.39
CA ALA A 231 -1.42 5.70 -16.83
C ALA A 231 -0.42 5.97 -15.68
N THR A 232 0.27 4.94 -15.19
CA THR A 232 1.30 5.03 -14.14
C THR A 232 2.61 4.41 -14.64
N PRO A 233 3.25 5.01 -15.67
CA PRO A 233 4.39 4.42 -16.34
C PRO A 233 5.56 4.24 -15.38
N ALA A 234 6.33 3.18 -15.60
CA ALA A 234 7.55 2.90 -14.84
C ALA A 234 8.60 3.99 -15.08
N GLN A 235 9.30 4.38 -14.04
CA GLN A 235 10.51 5.20 -14.15
C GLN A 235 11.70 4.35 -14.62
N PRO A 236 12.63 4.96 -15.38
CA PRO A 236 13.94 4.38 -15.65
C PRO A 236 14.66 4.03 -14.34
N LEU A 237 15.35 2.90 -14.31
CA LEU A 237 16.11 2.47 -13.14
C LEU A 237 17.62 2.42 -13.42
N LEU A 238 18.39 2.93 -12.47
CA LEU A 238 19.83 2.69 -12.37
C LEU A 238 20.08 1.75 -11.19
N LEU A 239 20.47 0.51 -11.50
CA LEU A 239 20.84 -0.50 -10.53
C LEU A 239 22.34 -0.36 -10.23
N VAL A 240 22.67 0.05 -9.01
CA VAL A 240 24.06 0.19 -8.58
C VAL A 240 24.52 -1.11 -7.93
N VAL A 241 25.58 -1.70 -8.48
CA VAL A 241 26.12 -3.00 -8.06
C VAL A 241 27.60 -2.84 -7.72
N HIS A 242 28.16 -3.77 -6.95
CA HIS A 242 29.60 -3.70 -6.64
C HIS A 242 30.46 -3.82 -7.91
N GLY A 243 30.13 -4.77 -8.80
CA GLY A 243 30.94 -5.14 -9.95
C GLY A 243 32.13 -6.04 -9.59
N ARG A 244 32.92 -6.40 -10.60
CA ARG A 244 34.21 -7.11 -10.47
C ARG A 244 35.36 -6.15 -10.77
N ALA A 245 36.60 -6.61 -10.64
CA ALA A 245 37.78 -5.81 -10.99
C ALA A 245 37.64 -5.18 -12.39
N GLY A 246 38.01 -3.90 -12.50
CA GLY A 246 37.87 -3.13 -13.75
C GLY A 246 36.43 -2.76 -14.14
N GLY A 247 35.46 -2.85 -13.22
CA GLY A 247 34.07 -2.47 -13.48
C GLY A 247 33.22 -3.50 -14.20
N GLN A 248 33.73 -4.72 -14.39
CA GLN A 248 33.00 -5.78 -15.09
C GLN A 248 31.71 -6.17 -14.33
N LEU A 249 30.61 -6.31 -15.07
CA LEU A 249 29.31 -6.69 -14.51
C LEU A 249 29.11 -8.21 -14.55
N PRO A 250 28.72 -8.86 -13.44
CA PRO A 250 28.36 -10.28 -13.44
C PRO A 250 27.19 -10.58 -14.39
N ALA A 251 27.26 -11.70 -15.10
CA ALA A 251 26.27 -12.08 -16.12
C ALA A 251 24.84 -12.22 -15.54
N GLU A 252 24.72 -12.69 -14.30
CA GLU A 252 23.43 -12.85 -13.62
C GLU A 252 22.74 -11.50 -13.38
N LEU A 253 23.52 -10.46 -13.09
CA LEU A 253 23.00 -9.10 -12.91
C LEU A 253 22.60 -8.47 -14.24
N VAL A 254 23.37 -8.70 -15.31
CA VAL A 254 23.03 -8.27 -16.66
C VAL A 254 21.72 -8.94 -17.12
N ALA A 255 21.60 -10.25 -16.94
CA ALA A 255 20.37 -10.98 -17.26
C ALA A 255 19.17 -10.51 -16.43
N LEU A 256 19.37 -10.25 -15.13
CA LEU A 256 18.34 -9.68 -14.25
C LEU A 256 17.86 -8.31 -14.77
N ALA A 257 18.78 -7.42 -15.17
CA ALA A 257 18.45 -6.10 -15.67
C ALA A 257 17.68 -6.15 -16.99
N ALA A 258 18.11 -7.00 -17.93
CA ALA A 258 17.43 -7.18 -19.22
C ALA A 258 16.00 -7.74 -19.03
N GLU A 259 15.84 -8.74 -18.17
CA GLU A 259 14.51 -9.27 -17.85
C GLU A 259 13.63 -8.21 -17.17
N LEU A 260 14.19 -7.44 -16.25
CA LEU A 260 13.47 -6.38 -15.55
C LEU A 260 13.03 -5.26 -16.50
N GLU A 261 13.87 -4.84 -17.44
CA GLU A 261 13.55 -3.87 -18.49
C GLU A 261 12.36 -4.34 -19.33
N CYS A 262 12.39 -5.59 -19.79
CA CYS A 262 11.28 -6.20 -20.53
C CYS A 262 9.98 -6.22 -19.72
N ARG A 263 10.03 -6.58 -18.44
CA ARG A 263 8.84 -6.66 -17.58
C ARG A 263 8.24 -5.29 -17.26
N ARG A 264 9.10 -4.29 -17.02
CA ARG A 264 8.70 -2.94 -16.64
C ARG A 264 8.24 -2.12 -17.84
N GLY A 265 8.75 -2.42 -19.04
CA GLY A 265 8.57 -1.57 -20.23
C GLY A 265 9.25 -0.21 -20.07
N ALA A 266 10.32 -0.15 -19.26
CA ALA A 266 11.06 1.07 -18.98
C ALA A 266 12.56 0.73 -18.86
N PRO A 267 13.47 1.65 -19.26
CA PRO A 267 14.90 1.39 -19.26
C PRO A 267 15.45 0.96 -17.90
N VAL A 268 16.35 -0.04 -17.91
CA VAL A 268 17.12 -0.46 -16.74
C VAL A 268 18.60 -0.49 -17.10
N ARG A 269 19.43 0.22 -16.34
CA ARG A 269 20.89 0.24 -16.54
C ARG A 269 21.61 -0.17 -15.27
N LEU A 270 22.80 -0.72 -15.45
CA LEU A 270 23.68 -1.15 -14.37
C LEU A 270 24.87 -0.20 -14.27
N GLN A 271 25.25 0.14 -13.04
CA GLN A 271 26.49 0.84 -12.75
C GLN A 271 27.29 0.07 -11.71
N ALA A 272 28.50 -0.37 -12.09
CA ALA A 272 29.45 -0.98 -11.17
C ALA A 272 30.19 0.10 -10.36
N LEU A 273 30.32 -0.11 -9.05
CA LEU A 273 31.15 0.73 -8.18
C LEU A 273 32.66 0.55 -8.43
N SER A 274 33.07 -0.64 -8.88
CA SER A 274 34.46 -0.97 -9.19
C SER A 274 34.95 -0.44 -10.55
N ALA A 275 34.08 0.23 -11.31
CA ALA A 275 34.48 0.89 -12.54
C ALA A 275 35.32 2.14 -12.22
N ALA A 276 36.21 2.51 -13.14
CA ALA A 276 36.79 3.86 -13.13
C ALA A 276 35.66 4.91 -13.13
N ALA A 277 35.96 6.12 -12.65
CA ALA A 277 35.00 7.23 -12.60
C ALA A 277 34.19 7.28 -13.91
N PRO A 278 32.84 7.36 -13.84
CA PRO A 278 32.00 7.05 -14.98
C PRO A 278 32.36 7.94 -16.17
N ALA A 279 32.69 7.30 -17.30
CA ALA A 279 32.91 8.00 -18.56
C ALA A 279 31.62 8.73 -18.96
N ALA A 280 31.74 10.02 -19.31
CA ALA A 280 30.71 10.92 -19.83
C ALA A 280 29.25 10.52 -19.55
N VAL A 281 28.84 10.65 -18.28
CA VAL A 281 27.43 10.52 -17.83
C VAL A 281 26.40 11.30 -18.67
N PRO A 282 26.72 12.42 -19.36
CA PRO A 282 25.75 13.06 -20.26
C PRO A 282 25.22 12.14 -21.37
N ALA A 283 26.03 11.24 -21.94
CA ALA A 283 25.60 10.33 -23.00
C ALA A 283 24.67 9.24 -22.44
N VAL A 284 25.07 8.59 -21.35
CA VAL A 284 24.25 7.57 -20.67
C VAL A 284 22.96 8.17 -20.11
N ALA A 285 23.00 9.38 -19.57
CA ALA A 285 21.82 10.10 -19.09
C ALA A 285 20.86 10.42 -20.24
N SER A 286 21.37 10.84 -21.39
CA SER A 286 20.55 11.14 -22.58
C SER A 286 19.90 9.88 -23.19
N GLU A 287 20.57 8.72 -23.10
CA GLU A 287 19.99 7.44 -23.51
C GLU A 287 18.98 6.89 -22.50
N LEU A 288 19.17 7.20 -21.21
CA LEU A 288 18.38 6.65 -20.11
C LEU A 288 17.13 7.47 -19.80
N LEU A 289 17.18 8.79 -19.99
CA LEU A 289 16.20 9.73 -19.48
C LEU A 289 15.66 10.63 -20.58
N GLN A 290 14.33 10.67 -20.66
CA GLN A 290 13.62 11.70 -21.41
C GLN A 290 13.43 12.96 -20.54
N PRO A 291 13.29 14.15 -21.14
CA PRO A 291 13.04 15.38 -20.39
C PRO A 291 11.87 15.25 -19.41
N GLY A 292 12.08 15.65 -18.16
CA GLY A 292 11.07 15.61 -17.09
C GLY A 292 10.90 14.25 -16.39
N GLN A 293 11.62 13.20 -16.80
CA GLN A 293 11.60 11.92 -16.10
C GLN A 293 12.42 11.95 -14.79
N VAL A 294 11.99 11.13 -13.84
CA VAL A 294 12.70 10.88 -12.58
C VAL A 294 13.50 9.59 -12.73
N LEU A 295 14.77 9.60 -12.33
CA LEU A 295 15.62 8.41 -12.31
C LEU A 295 15.48 7.69 -10.97
N GLY A 296 15.07 6.42 -10.99
CA GLY A 296 15.11 5.57 -9.80
C GLY A 296 16.49 4.96 -9.60
N LEU A 297 17.23 5.36 -8.55
CA LEU A 297 18.52 4.76 -8.21
C LEU A 297 18.34 3.69 -7.14
N VAL A 298 18.70 2.44 -7.45
CA VAL A 298 18.53 1.28 -6.56
C VAL A 298 19.86 0.61 -6.28
N PRO A 299 20.39 0.68 -5.06
CA PRO A 299 21.62 -0.01 -4.68
C PRO A 299 21.36 -1.49 -4.40
N LEU A 300 21.87 -2.37 -5.26
CA LEU A 300 21.89 -3.81 -5.06
C LEU A 300 23.11 -4.23 -4.21
N LEU A 301 23.21 -3.62 -3.03
CA LEU A 301 24.24 -3.93 -2.03
C LEU A 301 23.56 -4.61 -0.84
N LEU A 302 24.21 -5.62 -0.27
CA LEU A 302 23.62 -6.46 0.78
C LEU A 302 23.93 -5.97 2.20
N LEU A 303 25.01 -5.20 2.37
CA LEU A 303 25.54 -4.81 3.67
C LEU A 303 25.93 -3.32 3.68
N PRO A 304 25.83 -2.63 4.84
CA PRO A 304 26.14 -1.20 4.96
C PRO A 304 27.66 -0.92 5.09
N GLY A 305 28.46 -1.42 4.15
CA GLY A 305 29.91 -1.19 4.09
C GLY A 305 30.29 0.22 3.57
N GLY A 306 31.59 0.45 3.34
CA GLY A 306 32.12 1.73 2.85
C GLY A 306 31.41 2.23 1.58
N HIS A 307 31.12 1.32 0.64
CA HIS A 307 30.36 1.61 -0.57
C HIS A 307 28.98 2.24 -0.32
N VAL A 308 28.22 1.70 0.63
CA VAL A 308 26.90 2.24 0.97
C VAL A 308 27.02 3.61 1.63
N ARG A 309 28.08 3.81 2.43
CA ARG A 309 28.26 5.00 3.27
C ARG A 309 28.91 6.16 2.53
N HIS A 310 29.72 5.91 1.52
CA HIS A 310 30.60 6.92 0.91
C HIS A 310 30.36 7.04 -0.60
N ASP A 311 30.40 5.92 -1.31
CA ASP A 311 30.31 5.93 -2.78
C ASP A 311 28.87 6.20 -3.27
N LEU A 312 27.86 5.56 -2.65
CA LEU A 312 26.46 5.80 -3.01
C LEU A 312 26.05 7.28 -2.89
N PRO A 313 26.30 7.98 -1.76
CA PRO A 313 26.04 9.42 -1.69
C PRO A 313 26.72 10.24 -2.79
N ALA A 314 27.96 9.88 -3.17
CA ALA A 314 28.67 10.56 -4.25
C ALA A 314 27.99 10.32 -5.61
N ILE A 315 27.58 9.09 -5.90
CA ILE A 315 26.85 8.73 -7.13
C ILE A 315 25.50 9.45 -7.18
N VAL A 316 24.75 9.48 -6.08
CA VAL A 316 23.47 10.19 -6.00
C VAL A 316 23.66 11.68 -6.30
N ARG A 317 24.66 12.33 -5.69
CA ARG A 317 24.98 13.75 -5.97
C ARG A 317 25.35 13.97 -7.43
N HIS A 318 26.16 13.08 -8.00
CA HIS A 318 26.58 13.16 -9.39
C HIS A 318 25.37 13.09 -10.35
N TRP A 319 24.50 12.10 -10.20
CA TRP A 319 23.31 11.96 -11.04
C TRP A 319 22.27 13.07 -10.83
N SER A 320 22.21 13.63 -9.61
CA SER A 320 21.30 14.75 -9.30
C SER A 320 21.65 16.04 -10.04
N ALA A 321 22.88 16.17 -10.57
CA ALA A 321 23.27 17.28 -11.42
C ALA A 321 22.63 17.23 -12.83
N PHE A 322 22.17 16.05 -13.27
CA PHE A 322 21.64 15.82 -14.62
C PHE A 322 20.16 15.47 -14.63
N ALA A 323 19.61 14.98 -13.51
CA ALA A 323 18.24 14.50 -13.43
C ALA A 323 17.67 14.61 -12.02
N ARG A 324 16.34 14.57 -11.90
CA ARG A 324 15.69 14.35 -10.61
C ARG A 324 15.89 12.88 -10.22
N VAL A 325 16.65 12.62 -9.15
CA VAL A 325 16.95 11.27 -8.68
C VAL A 325 16.05 10.89 -7.50
N GLN A 326 15.37 9.75 -7.61
CA GLN A 326 14.74 9.08 -6.49
C GLN A 326 15.64 7.93 -6.01
N HIS A 327 16.30 8.11 -4.87
CA HIS A 327 17.19 7.12 -4.28
C HIS A 327 16.45 6.16 -3.36
N TRP A 328 16.69 4.85 -3.54
CA TRP A 328 16.18 3.79 -2.67
C TRP A 328 17.23 3.29 -1.68
N PRO A 329 16.83 2.80 -0.49
CA PRO A 329 17.77 2.13 0.42
C PRO A 329 18.47 0.96 -0.27
N PHE A 330 19.68 0.61 0.17
CA PHE A 330 20.36 -0.59 -0.29
C PHE A 330 19.53 -1.85 -0.03
N LEU A 331 19.62 -2.85 -0.91
CA LEU A 331 18.83 -4.07 -0.89
C LEU A 331 18.82 -4.76 0.49
N GLY A 332 19.97 -4.81 1.15
CA GLY A 332 20.08 -5.37 2.50
C GLY A 332 19.13 -4.74 3.52
N ALA A 333 18.78 -3.46 3.38
CA ALA A 333 17.85 -2.77 4.28
C ALA A 333 16.37 -3.09 4.02
N TRP A 334 16.03 -3.83 2.95
CA TRP A 334 14.64 -4.07 2.57
C TRP A 334 14.01 -5.14 3.48
N PRO A 335 12.92 -4.84 4.20
CA PRO A 335 12.32 -5.81 5.13
C PRO A 335 11.90 -7.12 4.46
N ARG A 336 11.32 -7.05 3.25
CA ARG A 336 10.91 -8.24 2.50
C ARG A 336 12.10 -9.09 2.05
N TRP A 337 13.22 -8.46 1.72
CA TRP A 337 14.46 -9.16 1.37
C TRP A 337 15.01 -9.91 2.59
N GLN A 338 15.12 -9.25 3.75
CA GLN A 338 15.59 -9.89 4.98
C GLN A 338 14.68 -11.05 5.42
N ALA A 339 13.36 -10.90 5.29
CA ALA A 339 12.41 -11.99 5.56
C ALA A 339 12.55 -13.15 4.57
N ALA A 340 13.00 -12.90 3.34
CA ALA A 340 13.26 -13.95 2.36
C ALA A 340 14.57 -14.68 2.64
N LEU A 341 15.63 -13.97 3.06
CA LEU A 341 16.84 -14.60 3.56
C LEU A 341 16.55 -15.53 4.75
N ALA A 342 15.70 -15.08 5.69
CA ALA A 342 15.29 -15.90 6.84
C ALA A 342 14.58 -17.19 6.41
N ARG A 343 13.69 -17.12 5.40
CA ARG A 343 13.00 -18.29 4.86
C ARG A 343 13.95 -19.23 4.14
N GLU A 344 14.85 -18.71 3.31
CA GLU A 344 15.86 -19.49 2.61
C GLU A 344 16.75 -20.27 3.60
N LEU A 345 17.20 -19.61 4.68
CA LEU A 345 17.98 -20.24 5.74
C LEU A 345 17.19 -21.33 6.49
N ALA A 346 15.91 -21.10 6.75
CA ALA A 346 15.04 -22.10 7.36
C ALA A 346 14.83 -23.31 6.45
N GLU A 347 14.67 -23.09 5.13
CA GLU A 347 14.55 -24.17 4.14
C GLU A 347 15.84 -25.00 4.04
N LEU A 348 17.01 -24.36 4.03
CA LEU A 348 18.31 -25.06 4.08
C LEU A 348 18.45 -25.92 5.34
N ALA A 349 18.05 -25.39 6.50
CA ALA A 349 18.10 -26.13 7.76
C ALA A 349 17.15 -27.33 7.83
N MET A 350 16.11 -27.37 6.98
CA MET A 350 15.16 -28.49 6.92
C MET A 350 15.60 -29.59 5.94
N GLN A 351 16.42 -29.26 4.94
CA GLN A 351 16.92 -30.21 3.93
C GLN A 351 18.02 -31.11 4.51
N ASP A 352 18.86 -30.55 5.37
CA ASP A 352 19.84 -31.29 6.13
C ASP A 352 19.14 -31.88 7.37
N TYR A 353 18.82 -33.18 7.35
CA TYR A 353 18.15 -33.99 8.39
C TYR A 353 18.84 -34.02 9.79
N LYS A 354 19.59 -32.98 10.16
CA LYS A 354 20.35 -32.87 11.40
C LYS A 354 19.81 -31.69 12.23
N PRO A 355 19.06 -31.94 13.30
CA PRO A 355 18.55 -30.88 14.16
C PRO A 355 19.66 -30.44 15.12
N ALA A 356 20.06 -29.16 15.07
CA ALA A 356 20.58 -28.35 16.20
C ALA A 356 21.59 -27.23 15.85
N ALA A 357 22.15 -27.15 14.63
CA ALA A 357 23.12 -26.09 14.32
C ALA A 357 22.43 -24.79 13.87
N ARG A 358 22.87 -23.67 14.45
CA ARG A 358 22.44 -22.34 14.01
C ARG A 358 22.97 -22.08 12.59
N PRO A 359 22.12 -21.71 11.60
CA PRO A 359 22.58 -21.42 10.25
C PRO A 359 23.63 -20.31 10.20
N LEU A 360 24.55 -20.39 9.23
CA LEU A 360 25.60 -19.40 9.04
C LEU A 360 25.27 -18.47 7.87
N LEU A 361 25.51 -17.18 8.07
CA LEU A 361 25.38 -16.15 7.05
C LEU A 361 26.77 -15.59 6.75
N LEU A 362 27.37 -16.03 5.65
CA LEU A 362 28.75 -15.72 5.31
C LEU A 362 28.82 -14.37 4.59
N HIS A 363 29.66 -13.46 5.06
CA HIS A 363 29.75 -12.12 4.50
C HIS A 363 31.19 -11.62 4.36
N HIS A 364 31.40 -10.64 3.47
CA HIS A 364 32.69 -9.95 3.41
C HIS A 364 32.94 -9.18 4.71
N PRO A 365 34.21 -9.03 5.16
CA PRO A 365 34.53 -8.27 6.36
C PRO A 365 33.98 -6.84 6.31
N LEU A 366 33.40 -6.39 7.42
CA LEU A 366 32.86 -5.05 7.57
C LEU A 366 33.51 -4.36 8.77
N GLU A 367 33.70 -3.05 8.66
CA GLU A 367 34.33 -2.25 9.71
C GLU A 367 33.35 -1.27 10.35
N GLY A 368 33.52 -1.05 11.65
CA GLY A 368 32.87 0.01 12.43
C GLY A 368 31.53 -0.36 13.08
N PRO A 369 31.05 0.50 14.00
CA PRO A 369 29.92 0.19 14.89
C PRO A 369 28.57 0.08 14.16
N LEU A 370 28.40 0.78 13.03
CA LEU A 370 27.17 0.69 12.23
C LEU A 370 26.99 -0.70 11.62
N ALA A 371 28.07 -1.26 11.06
CA ALA A 371 28.07 -2.60 10.49
C ALA A 371 27.76 -3.64 11.57
N ALA A 372 28.42 -3.55 12.74
CA ALA A 372 28.16 -4.44 13.87
C ALA A 372 26.67 -4.41 14.30
N ARG A 373 26.10 -3.22 14.48
CA ARG A 373 24.66 -3.06 14.83
C ARG A 373 23.73 -3.65 13.78
N TYR A 374 24.08 -3.49 12.50
CA TYR A 374 23.31 -4.06 11.40
C TYR A 374 23.38 -5.58 11.41
N LEU A 375 24.57 -6.18 11.56
CA LEU A 375 24.74 -7.64 11.64
C LEU A 375 23.95 -8.23 12.81
N THR A 376 24.04 -7.67 14.02
CA THR A 376 23.21 -8.12 15.17
C THR A 376 21.71 -8.04 14.89
N THR A 377 21.27 -7.06 14.08
CA THR A 377 19.86 -6.96 13.68
C THR A 377 19.49 -8.00 12.63
N LEU A 378 20.39 -8.26 11.67
CA LEU A 378 20.21 -9.27 10.63
C LEU A 378 20.16 -10.68 11.24
N GLU A 379 21.06 -10.98 12.19
CA GLU A 379 21.06 -12.22 12.97
C GLU A 379 19.73 -12.45 13.68
N ARG A 380 19.21 -11.43 14.38
CA ARG A 380 17.90 -11.53 15.06
C ARG A 380 16.74 -11.76 14.10
N ARG A 381 16.80 -11.19 12.89
CA ARG A 381 15.74 -11.33 11.88
C ARG A 381 15.78 -12.65 11.13
N THR A 382 16.97 -13.23 10.99
CA THR A 382 17.18 -14.44 10.18
C THR A 382 17.34 -15.71 11.02
N GLY A 383 17.65 -15.57 12.31
CA GLY A 383 18.04 -16.68 13.17
C GLY A 383 19.47 -17.17 12.91
N ALA A 384 20.14 -16.72 11.85
CA ALA A 384 21.50 -17.10 11.51
C ALA A 384 22.55 -16.37 12.35
N GLN A 385 23.76 -16.93 12.40
CA GLN A 385 24.97 -16.27 12.87
C GLN A 385 25.70 -15.63 11.68
N CYS A 386 26.06 -14.36 11.79
CA CYS A 386 26.85 -13.69 10.77
C CYS A 386 28.33 -14.01 10.94
N VAL A 387 28.97 -14.53 9.89
CA VAL A 387 30.40 -14.89 9.90
C VAL A 387 31.14 -14.12 8.83
N ALA A 388 32.16 -13.37 9.24
CA ALA A 388 33.04 -12.68 8.32
C ALA A 388 33.94 -13.70 7.60
N THR A 389 34.04 -13.56 6.29
CA THR A 389 34.78 -14.44 5.39
C THR A 389 35.74 -13.60 4.56
N PRO A 390 36.92 -13.25 5.09
CA PRO A 390 37.97 -12.65 4.27
C PRO A 390 38.33 -13.66 3.17
N TYR A 391 38.32 -13.22 1.91
CA TYR A 391 38.53 -14.08 0.74
C TYR A 391 40.00 -14.50 0.53
N SER A 392 40.79 -14.62 1.61
CA SER A 392 42.15 -15.14 1.59
C SER A 392 42.14 -16.67 1.46
N ALA A 393 43.18 -17.23 0.84
CA ALA A 393 43.24 -18.68 0.58
C ALA A 393 43.23 -19.51 1.88
N GLU A 394 43.96 -19.06 2.91
CA GLU A 394 44.02 -19.71 4.22
C GLU A 394 42.65 -19.73 4.91
N HIS A 395 41.94 -18.60 4.93
CA HIS A 395 40.63 -18.53 5.57
C HIS A 395 39.57 -19.35 4.82
N LEU A 396 39.64 -19.43 3.50
CA LEU A 396 38.74 -20.27 2.72
C LEU A 396 39.00 -21.76 2.97
N ALA A 397 40.26 -22.16 3.20
CA ALA A 397 40.60 -23.54 3.58
C ALA A 397 40.11 -23.88 5.00
N GLU A 398 40.32 -22.99 5.97
CA GLU A 398 39.80 -23.13 7.34
C GLU A 398 38.26 -23.18 7.38
N LEU A 399 37.61 -22.29 6.63
CA LEU A 399 36.16 -22.28 6.48
C LEU A 399 35.66 -23.58 5.84
N LYS A 400 36.36 -24.10 4.81
CA LYS A 400 36.02 -25.40 4.21
C LYS A 400 36.07 -26.52 5.24
N LEU A 401 37.09 -26.56 6.09
CA LEU A 401 37.19 -27.56 7.16
C LEU A 401 36.06 -27.41 8.18
N THR A 402 35.71 -26.17 8.55
CA THR A 402 34.62 -25.89 9.49
C THR A 402 33.25 -26.27 8.92
N LEU A 403 33.04 -26.09 7.62
CA LEU A 403 31.81 -26.47 6.93
C LEU A 403 31.74 -27.97 6.60
N ALA A 404 32.89 -28.64 6.43
CA ALA A 404 32.98 -30.02 5.99
C ALA A 404 33.11 -31.06 7.12
N ALA A 405 33.51 -30.69 8.34
CA ALA A 405 33.82 -31.65 9.40
C ALA A 405 32.55 -32.22 10.08
N PRO A 406 32.32 -33.55 10.04
CA PRO A 406 31.58 -34.26 11.06
C PRO A 406 32.59 -34.75 12.11
N ASP A 407 32.72 -34.06 13.24
CA ASP A 407 33.65 -34.50 14.27
C ASP A 407 33.19 -35.85 14.88
N LEU A 408 34.09 -36.83 14.91
CA LEU A 408 33.87 -38.22 15.34
C LEU A 408 33.76 -38.35 16.88
N ALA A 409 34.16 -37.31 17.63
CA ALA A 409 34.06 -37.28 19.10
C ALA A 409 32.90 -36.40 19.61
N ALA A 410 32.34 -35.53 18.76
CA ALA A 410 31.16 -34.74 19.06
C ALA A 410 30.48 -34.35 17.73
N PRO A 411 29.30 -34.89 17.38
CA PRO A 411 28.63 -34.57 16.13
C PRO A 411 28.04 -33.14 16.17
N ALA A 412 28.89 -32.12 16.22
CA ALA A 412 28.51 -30.73 16.02
C ALA A 412 28.32 -30.50 14.52
N LEU A 413 27.19 -31.01 14.03
CA LEU A 413 26.39 -30.52 12.91
C LEU A 413 27.07 -29.50 11.97
N ALA A 414 27.41 -29.93 10.76
CA ALA A 414 27.66 -29.01 9.65
C ALA A 414 26.48 -28.03 9.53
N ALA A 415 26.70 -26.78 9.90
CA ALA A 415 25.67 -25.76 9.92
C ALA A 415 25.35 -25.34 8.47
N PRO A 416 24.07 -25.24 8.08
CA PRO A 416 23.70 -24.75 6.75
C PRO A 416 24.24 -23.33 6.58
N ALA A 417 25.01 -23.12 5.51
CA ALA A 417 25.67 -21.85 5.24
C ALA A 417 25.08 -21.16 4.01
N LEU A 418 24.80 -19.85 4.13
CA LEU A 418 24.32 -19.02 3.04
C LEU A 418 25.30 -17.87 2.78
N PRO A 419 25.91 -17.79 1.59
CA PRO A 419 26.79 -16.69 1.24
C PRO A 419 25.98 -15.44 0.87
N LEU A 420 26.27 -14.31 1.49
CA LEU A 420 25.74 -13.00 1.12
C LEU A 420 26.45 -12.47 -0.13
N ALA A 421 26.22 -13.14 -1.25
CA ALA A 421 26.71 -12.78 -2.58
C ALA A 421 25.55 -12.80 -3.57
N LEU A 422 25.25 -11.67 -4.23
CA LEU A 422 24.18 -11.63 -5.23
C LEU A 422 24.51 -12.50 -6.45
N ALA A 423 25.74 -12.41 -6.96
CA ALA A 423 26.22 -13.16 -8.11
C ALA A 423 27.47 -13.97 -7.72
N ALA A 424 27.89 -14.88 -8.61
CA ALA A 424 29.04 -15.74 -8.38
C ALA A 424 30.32 -14.93 -8.08
N ASN A 425 31.01 -15.33 -7.02
CA ASN A 425 32.28 -14.77 -6.58
C ASN A 425 33.23 -15.87 -6.09
N ARG A 426 34.45 -15.49 -5.69
CA ARG A 426 35.48 -16.44 -5.24
C ARG A 426 35.00 -17.39 -4.13
N LEU A 427 34.17 -16.94 -3.20
CA LEU A 427 33.63 -17.77 -2.12
C LEU A 427 32.67 -18.84 -2.68
N THR A 428 31.70 -18.43 -3.49
CA THR A 428 30.72 -19.37 -4.07
C THR A 428 31.34 -20.31 -5.09
N ASP A 429 32.42 -19.89 -5.76
CA ASP A 429 33.11 -20.72 -6.74
C ASP A 429 33.98 -21.79 -6.06
N GLN A 430 34.69 -21.43 -4.98
CA GLN A 430 35.62 -22.35 -4.30
C GLN A 430 34.93 -23.29 -3.30
N LEU A 431 33.78 -22.89 -2.76
CA LEU A 431 33.02 -23.66 -1.76
C LEU A 431 31.61 -24.04 -2.25
N ALA A 432 31.41 -24.15 -3.57
CA ALA A 432 30.11 -24.39 -4.19
C ALA A 432 29.34 -25.56 -3.56
N GLU A 433 30.03 -26.65 -3.23
CA GLU A 433 29.46 -27.84 -2.60
C GLU A 433 28.98 -27.60 -1.16
N GLN A 434 29.62 -26.69 -0.42
CA GLN A 434 29.33 -26.44 0.99
C GLN A 434 28.32 -25.31 1.22
N VAL A 435 28.35 -24.27 0.37
CA VAL A 435 27.53 -23.06 0.56
C VAL A 435 26.41 -22.91 -0.47
N GLY A 436 26.41 -23.79 -1.47
CA GLY A 436 25.47 -23.77 -2.58
C GLY A 436 25.59 -22.52 -3.45
N PRO A 437 24.56 -22.23 -4.25
CA PRO A 437 24.61 -21.16 -5.24
C PRO A 437 24.45 -19.75 -4.60
N PRO A 438 24.96 -18.70 -5.28
CA PRO A 438 24.72 -17.30 -4.90
C PRO A 438 23.24 -16.92 -4.93
N LEU A 439 22.90 -15.79 -4.29
CA LEU A 439 21.51 -15.42 -4.00
C LEU A 439 20.63 -15.21 -5.24
N LEU A 440 21.16 -14.74 -6.37
CA LEU A 440 20.37 -14.58 -7.60
C LEU A 440 20.14 -15.88 -8.36
N GLN A 441 20.86 -16.94 -8.04
CA GLN A 441 20.65 -18.27 -8.62
C GLN A 441 19.61 -19.08 -7.80
N ARG A 442 19.23 -18.59 -6.62
CA ARG A 442 18.16 -19.15 -5.79
C ARG A 442 16.80 -18.63 -6.29
N PRO A 443 15.89 -19.50 -6.81
CA PRO A 443 14.69 -19.06 -7.51
C PRO A 443 13.79 -18.12 -6.69
N GLY A 444 13.56 -18.43 -5.41
CA GLY A 444 12.70 -17.63 -4.54
C GLY A 444 13.22 -16.22 -4.32
N LEU A 445 14.53 -16.08 -4.06
CA LEU A 445 15.19 -14.78 -3.88
C LEU A 445 15.22 -13.97 -5.18
N ARG A 446 15.57 -14.60 -6.30
CA ARG A 446 15.57 -13.96 -7.62
C ARG A 446 14.19 -13.43 -8.00
N GLN A 447 13.16 -14.26 -7.87
CA GLN A 447 11.78 -13.88 -8.18
C GLN A 447 11.27 -12.75 -7.27
N LEU A 448 11.63 -12.78 -5.99
CA LEU A 448 11.31 -11.70 -5.07
C LEU A 448 11.97 -10.39 -5.50
N LEU A 449 13.29 -10.40 -5.78
CA LEU A 449 14.00 -9.19 -6.19
C LEU A 449 13.39 -8.61 -7.48
N LEU A 450 13.13 -9.44 -8.48
CA LEU A 450 12.43 -9.02 -9.69
C LEU A 450 11.06 -8.41 -9.39
N ALA A 451 10.27 -9.02 -8.53
CA ALA A 451 8.95 -8.51 -8.17
C ALA A 451 9.02 -7.15 -7.46
N GLU A 452 9.94 -6.98 -6.51
CA GLU A 452 10.12 -5.73 -5.79
C GLU A 452 10.60 -4.61 -6.73
N LEU A 453 11.57 -4.92 -7.61
CA LEU A 453 12.08 -3.97 -8.59
C LEU A 453 11.04 -3.62 -9.68
N GLU A 454 10.25 -4.59 -10.14
CA GLU A 454 9.17 -4.38 -11.12
C GLU A 454 8.08 -3.44 -10.57
N ALA A 455 7.83 -3.52 -9.26
CA ALA A 455 6.83 -2.76 -8.54
C ALA A 455 7.28 -1.33 -8.19
N LEU A 456 8.57 -1.00 -8.30
CA LEU A 456 9.05 0.38 -8.11
C LEU A 456 8.39 1.34 -9.10
N PRO A 457 8.20 2.64 -8.73
CA PRO A 457 7.63 3.67 -9.59
C PRO A 457 8.21 3.71 -10.99
#